data_AF-A0A3D2MLW7-F1
#
_entry.id   AF-A0A3D2MLW7-F1
#
_cell.length_a   1.000
_cell.length_b   1.000
_cell.length_c   1.000
_cell.angle_alpha   90.00
_cell.angle_beta   90.00
_cell.angle_gamma   90.00
#
_symmetry.space_group_name_H-M   'P 1'
#
loop_
_entity.id
_entity.type
_entity.pdbx_description
1 polymer ?
#
loop_
_entity_poly.entity_id
_entity_poly.type
_entity_poly.pdbx_seq_one_letter_code
_entity_poly.pdbx_strand_id
1 'polypeptide(L)'
;MPGASSQTRQVKILNANWIPDAVGGDGRFEVQLITEDDQRFAVPASPASMTALVALAQANTVMMWDPEDGTLIIANIRGTMPWTVTEGT
;
A
#
# COMPACT_ATOMS: atom_id res chain seq x y z
N MET A 1 -16.11 9.87 1.05
CA MET A 1 -14.85 9.17 0.76
C MET A 1 -13.76 10.11 1.20
N PRO A 2 -12.97 9.80 2.22
CA PRO A 2 -11.78 10.59 2.48
C PRO A 2 -10.92 10.43 1.23
N GLY A 3 -10.77 11.52 0.48
CA GLY A 3 -9.67 11.60 -0.47
C GLY A 3 -8.36 11.69 0.30
N ALA A 4 -7.25 11.57 -0.40
CA ALA A 4 -5.92 11.75 0.18
C ALA A 4 -5.87 13.03 1.03
N SER A 5 -5.49 12.90 2.31
CA SER A 5 -5.25 14.04 3.20
C SER A 5 -4.08 14.90 2.70
N SER A 6 -3.95 16.10 3.24
CA SER A 6 -2.79 16.97 2.97
C SER A 6 -1.45 16.36 3.44
N GLN A 7 -1.49 15.35 4.30
CA GLN A 7 -0.32 14.61 4.79
C GLN A 7 0.02 13.39 3.94
N THR A 8 -0.77 13.10 2.90
CA THR A 8 -0.50 11.96 2.04
C THR A 8 0.82 12.16 1.29
N ARG A 9 1.67 11.13 1.30
CA ARG A 9 3.00 11.15 0.66
C ARG A 9 3.22 9.92 -0.20
N GLN A 10 3.99 10.07 -1.26
CA GLN A 10 4.40 8.90 -2.04
C GLN A 10 5.28 7.97 -1.19
N VAL A 11 5.05 6.66 -1.29
CA VAL A 11 5.92 5.64 -0.69
C VAL A 11 7.14 5.45 -1.59
N LYS A 12 8.34 5.64 -1.04
CA LYS A 12 9.61 5.41 -1.75
C LYS A 12 10.24 4.05 -1.45
N ILE A 13 9.98 3.48 -0.27
CA ILE A 13 10.45 2.13 0.11
C ILE A 13 9.29 1.34 0.71
N LEU A 14 9.11 0.11 0.23
CA LEU A 14 8.14 -0.87 0.72
C LEU A 14 8.91 -2.15 1.10
N ASN A 15 8.98 -2.47 2.39
CA ASN A 15 9.65 -3.67 2.89
C ASN A 15 8.64 -4.63 3.51
N ALA A 16 8.86 -5.93 3.30
CA ALA A 16 8.18 -6.98 4.04
C ALA A 16 9.12 -7.50 5.14
N ASN A 17 8.82 -7.17 6.39
CA ASN A 17 9.64 -7.55 7.53
C ASN A 17 8.99 -8.73 8.23
N TRP A 18 9.70 -9.87 8.30
CA TRP A 18 9.29 -10.97 9.17
C TRP A 18 9.70 -10.65 10.62
N ILE A 19 8.74 -10.69 11.52
CA ILE A 19 8.92 -10.46 12.94
C ILE A 19 8.66 -11.78 13.66
N PRO A 20 9.65 -12.33 14.39
CA PRO A 20 9.44 -13.52 15.19
C PRO A 20 8.46 -13.22 16.33
N ASP A 21 7.57 -14.17 16.61
CA ASP A 21 6.79 -14.14 17.85
C ASP A 21 7.63 -14.72 19.01
N ALA A 22 7.01 -14.94 20.17
CA ALA A 22 7.63 -15.71 21.25
C ALA A 22 8.19 -17.05 20.73
N VAL A 23 9.20 -17.57 21.42
CA VAL A 23 9.97 -18.75 20.99
C VAL A 23 9.04 -19.91 20.59
N GLY A 24 9.09 -20.29 19.30
CA GLY A 24 8.30 -21.39 18.72
C GLY A 24 7.03 -20.99 17.97
N GLY A 25 6.71 -19.70 17.85
CA GLY A 25 5.61 -19.20 17.02
C GLY A 25 5.96 -19.05 15.54
N ASP A 26 4.93 -18.95 14.69
CA ASP A 26 5.06 -18.79 13.23
C ASP A 26 5.61 -17.40 12.83
N GLY A 27 5.60 -16.44 13.76
CA GLY A 27 5.91 -15.05 13.48
C GLY A 27 4.84 -14.41 12.60
N ARG A 28 5.07 -13.15 12.25
CA ARG A 28 4.18 -12.40 11.36
C ARG A 28 4.97 -11.49 10.45
N PHE A 29 4.39 -11.17 9.30
CA PHE A 29 4.91 -10.10 8.46
C PHE A 29 4.29 -8.76 8.85
N GLU A 30 5.13 -7.74 8.94
CA GLU A 30 4.73 -6.34 8.92
C GLU A 30 5.28 -5.69 7.67
N VAL A 31 4.47 -4.82 7.07
CA VAL A 31 4.89 -3.99 5.95
C VAL A 31 5.47 -2.71 6.51
N GLN A 32 6.73 -2.43 6.21
CA GLN A 32 7.33 -1.14 6.48
C GLN A 32 7.22 -0.25 5.25
N LEU A 33 6.64 0.93 5.47
CA LEU A 33 6.52 2.00 4.49
C LEU A 33 7.49 3.10 4.86
N ILE A 34 8.26 3.58 3.89
CA ILE A 34 9.02 4.82 4.02
C ILE A 34 8.51 5.79 2.97
N THR A 35 7.97 6.91 3.41
CA THR A 35 7.43 7.96 2.55
C THR A 35 8.53 8.87 2.01
N GLU A 36 8.22 9.68 1.01
CA GLU A 36 9.19 10.56 0.33
C GLU A 36 9.89 11.53 1.30
N ASP A 37 9.19 11.96 2.36
CA ASP A 37 9.67 12.80 3.46
C ASP A 37 10.35 12.01 4.60
N ASP A 38 10.78 10.78 4.34
CA ASP A 38 11.54 9.90 5.25
C ASP A 38 10.80 9.44 6.52
N GLN A 39 9.49 9.68 6.61
CA GLN A 39 8.69 9.10 7.69
C GLN A 39 8.55 7.58 7.50
N ARG A 40 8.55 6.86 8.63
CA ARG A 40 8.52 5.39 8.65
C ARG A 40 7.25 4.92 9.35
N PHE A 41 6.55 3.99 8.70
CA PHE A 41 5.34 3.39 9.23
C PHE A 41 5.47 1.87 9.17
N ALA A 42 4.96 1.18 10.19
CA ALA A 42 4.83 -0.27 10.21
C ALA A 42 3.35 -0.61 10.24
N VAL A 43 2.92 -1.42 9.28
CA VAL A 43 1.51 -1.78 9.10
C VAL A 43 1.40 -3.32 9.13
N PRO A 44 0.54 -3.90 9.98
CA PRO A 44 0.30 -5.33 9.94
C PRO A 44 -0.28 -5.73 8.59
N ALA A 45 0.17 -6.86 8.04
CA ALA A 45 -0.32 -7.35 6.76
C ALA A 45 -0.76 -8.81 6.86
N SER A 46 -1.93 -9.11 6.30
CA SER A 46 -2.35 -10.49 6.08
C SER A 46 -1.61 -11.11 4.89
N PRO A 47 -1.58 -12.45 4.75
CA PRO A 47 -1.02 -13.10 3.55
C PRO A 47 -1.66 -12.63 2.24
N ALA A 48 -2.98 -12.37 2.24
CA ALA A 48 -3.70 -11.86 1.08
C ALA A 48 -3.25 -10.43 0.73
N SER A 49 -3.14 -9.56 1.74
CA SER A 49 -2.63 -8.18 1.58
C SER A 49 -1.19 -8.19 1.04
N MET A 50 -0.33 -9.07 1.55
CA MET A 50 1.04 -9.22 1.06
C MET A 50 1.10 -9.61 -0.41
N THR A 51 0.26 -10.56 -0.83
CA THR A 51 0.19 -10.97 -2.24
C THR A 51 -0.21 -9.81 -3.15
N ALA A 52 -1.19 -9.01 -2.73
CA ALA A 52 -1.62 -7.83 -3.48
C ALA A 52 -0.51 -6.77 -3.56
N LEU A 53 0.19 -6.48 -2.45
CA LEU A 53 1.29 -5.52 -2.42
C LEU A 53 2.45 -5.94 -3.32
N VAL A 54 2.79 -7.24 -3.35
CA VAL A 54 3.82 -7.78 -4.24
C VAL A 54 3.43 -7.58 -5.71
N ALA A 55 2.18 -7.86 -6.07
CA ALA A 55 1.70 -7.66 -7.44
C ALA A 55 1.75 -6.18 -7.85
N LEU A 56 1.33 -5.27 -6.96
CA LEU A 56 1.37 -3.82 -7.19
C LEU A 56 2.81 -3.31 -7.36
N ALA A 57 3.73 -3.78 -6.52
CA ALA A 57 5.14 -3.44 -6.61
C ALA A 57 5.77 -3.95 -7.92
N GLN A 58 5.48 -5.19 -8.33
CA GLN A 58 5.95 -5.77 -9.60
C GLN A 58 5.40 -5.02 -10.83
N ALA A 59 4.17 -4.49 -10.73
CA ALA A 59 3.58 -3.67 -11.76
C ALA A 59 4.11 -2.21 -11.79
N ASN A 60 5.08 -1.87 -10.95
CA ASN A 60 5.61 -0.50 -10.77
C ASN A 60 4.50 0.51 -10.47
N THR A 61 3.55 0.11 -9.63
CA THR A 61 2.42 0.96 -9.24
C THR A 61 2.89 2.01 -8.23
N VAL A 62 2.47 3.26 -8.43
CA VAL A 62 2.71 4.36 -7.49
C VAL A 62 1.76 4.15 -6.31
N MET A 63 2.37 4.02 -5.13
CA MET A 63 1.69 3.87 -3.86
C MET A 63 1.88 5.14 -3.04
N MET A 64 0.80 5.60 -2.43
CA MET A 64 0.76 6.77 -1.55
C MET A 64 0.27 6.33 -0.18
N TRP A 65 0.91 6.81 0.88
CA TRP A 65 0.49 6.54 2.25
C TRP A 65 -0.14 7.79 2.85
N ASP A 66 -1.37 7.63 3.34
CA ASP A 66 -2.07 8.64 4.13
C ASP A 66 -2.01 8.25 5.61
N PRO A 67 -1.23 8.98 6.44
CA PRO A 67 -1.08 8.66 7.85
C PRO A 67 -2.28 9.08 8.70
N GLU A 68 -3.16 9.98 8.22
CA GLU A 68 -4.34 10.41 9.00
C GLU A 68 -5.34 9.27 9.14
N ASP A 69 -5.59 8.57 8.04
CA ASP A 69 -6.54 7.45 7.97
C ASP A 69 -5.85 6.07 8.00
N GLY A 70 -4.51 6.02 8.06
CA GLY A 70 -3.75 4.78 8.00
C GLY A 70 -4.01 3.98 6.71
N THR A 71 -4.07 4.69 5.58
CA THR A 71 -4.55 4.14 4.30
C THR A 71 -3.45 4.16 3.23
N LEU A 72 -3.26 3.03 2.55
CA LEU A 72 -2.43 2.94 1.35
C LEU A 72 -3.29 3.16 0.11
N ILE A 73 -2.99 4.22 -0.63
CA ILE A 73 -3.68 4.65 -1.85
C ILE A 73 -2.87 4.20 -3.06
N ILE A 74 -3.54 3.61 -4.05
CA ILE A 74 -2.93 3.21 -5.31
C ILE A 74 -3.21 4.31 -6.34
N ALA A 75 -2.19 5.14 -6.62
CA ALA A 75 -2.39 6.45 -7.22
C ALA A 75 -2.36 6.47 -8.76
N ASN A 76 -1.87 5.41 -9.41
CA ASN A 76 -1.69 5.38 -10.86
C ASN A 76 -2.26 4.11 -11.53
N ILE A 77 -3.34 3.53 -10.98
CA ILE A 77 -4.01 2.40 -11.64
C ILE A 77 -4.41 2.83 -13.05
N ARG A 78 -3.76 2.25 -14.06
CA ARG A 78 -4.12 2.45 -15.46
C ARG A 78 -5.32 1.57 -15.77
N GLY A 79 -6.48 2.18 -15.95
CA GLY A 79 -7.69 1.51 -16.37
C GLY A 79 -8.77 2.51 -16.76
N THR A 80 -9.56 2.19 -17.76
CA THR A 80 -10.80 2.91 -18.03
C THR A 80 -11.85 2.36 -17.07
N MET A 81 -12.43 3.23 -16.27
CA MET A 81 -13.49 2.78 -15.38
C MET A 81 -14.69 2.36 -16.24
N PRO A 82 -15.32 1.19 -16.02
CA PRO A 82 -16.39 0.70 -16.91
C PRO A 82 -17.53 1.71 -17.12
N TRP A 83 -17.84 2.50 -16.08
CA TRP A 83 -18.86 3.56 -16.14
C TRP A 83 -18.41 4.85 -16.84
N THR A 84 -17.11 4.99 -17.12
CA THR A 84 -16.54 6.12 -17.90
C THR A 84 -16.43 5.80 -19.38
N VAL A 85 -16.60 4.53 -19.76
CA VAL A 85 -16.88 4.19 -21.15
C VAL A 85 -18.31 4.61 -21.40
N THR A 86 -18.49 5.76 -22.05
CA THR A 86 -19.79 6.10 -22.62
C THR A 86 -20.05 5.06 -23.71
N GLU A 87 -21.00 4.15 -23.50
CA GLU A 87 -21.51 3.36 -24.61
C GLU A 87 -22.14 4.32 -25.63
N GLY A 88 -21.43 4.55 -26.72
CA GLY A 88 -21.84 5.29 -27.91
C GLY A 88 -20.76 5.04 -28.96
N THR A 89 -21.05 4.80 -30.23
CA THR A 89 -22.18 5.19 -31.08
C THR A 89 -22.09 4.36 -32.35
#